data_AF-A0A924I3X2-F1
#
_entry.id   AF-A0A924I3X2-F1
#
_cell.length_a   1.000
_cell.length_b   1.000
_cell.length_c   1.000
_cell.angle_alpha   90.00
_cell.angle_beta   90.00
_cell.angle_gamma   90.00
#
_symmetry.space_group_name_H-M   'P 1'
#
loop_
_entity.id
_entity.type
_entity.pdbx_description
1 polymer ?
#
loop_
_entity_poly.entity_id
_entity_poly.type
_entity_poly.pdbx_seq_one_letter_code
_entity_poly.pdbx_strand_id
1 'polypeptide(L)'
;TRLGDALKAAAELESKGLSTTVADMRFAKPLDHDLIRKLAATHEVLVTIEEGAAGGFGAHVLTWLSDEGLSDAGLKVRTLRLPDIFQDHDNPAKQYAEAGLDAPAIVAAVLEALRHNSVGVVTGARA
;
A
#
# COMPACT_ATOMS: atom_id res chain seq x y z
N THR A 1 0.29 13.66 4.29
CA THR A 1 -0.57 12.53 3.88
C THR A 1 -0.16 12.11 2.48
N ARG A 2 -0.27 10.83 2.18
CA ARG A 2 0.08 10.27 0.85
C ARG A 2 -1.09 10.13 -0.10
N LEU A 3 -2.21 10.80 0.20
CA LEU A 3 -3.42 10.78 -0.63
C LEU A 3 -3.14 11.19 -2.09
N GLY A 4 -2.30 12.21 -2.30
CA GLY A 4 -1.94 12.66 -3.65
C GLY A 4 -1.23 11.59 -4.48
N ASP A 5 -0.32 10.82 -3.88
CA ASP A 5 0.37 9.74 -4.59
C ASP A 5 -0.50 8.49 -4.73
N ALA A 6 -1.38 8.21 -3.76
CA ALA A 6 -2.39 7.16 -3.89
C ALA A 6 -3.34 7.42 -5.08
N LEU A 7 -3.78 8.67 -5.28
CA LEU A 7 -4.63 9.05 -6.42
C LEU A 7 -3.89 8.92 -7.76
N LYS A 8 -2.60 9.29 -7.82
CA LYS A 8 -1.78 9.08 -9.02
C LYS A 8 -1.59 7.59 -9.33
N ALA A 9 -1.30 6.78 -8.31
CA ALA A 9 -1.16 5.34 -8.46
C ALA A 9 -2.47 4.69 -8.93
N ALA A 10 -3.61 5.11 -8.37
CA ALA A 10 -4.92 4.66 -8.81
C ALA A 10 -5.17 4.98 -10.29
N ALA A 11 -4.86 6.21 -10.74
CA ALA A 11 -4.98 6.58 -12.16
C ALA A 11 -4.09 5.72 -13.08
N GLU A 12 -2.86 5.40 -12.64
CA GLU A 12 -1.98 4.51 -13.39
C GLU A 12 -2.52 3.06 -13.42
N LEU A 13 -3.02 2.52 -12.31
CA LEU A 13 -3.61 1.19 -12.24
C LEU A 13 -4.86 1.08 -13.12
N GLU A 14 -5.74 2.09 -13.09
CA GLU A 14 -6.91 2.18 -13.97
C GLU A 14 -6.50 2.16 -15.46
N SER A 15 -5.41 2.84 -15.82
CA SER A 15 -4.87 2.81 -17.20
C SER A 15 -4.39 1.41 -17.63
N LYS A 16 -4.10 0.53 -16.67
CA LYS A 16 -3.75 -0.88 -16.89
C LYS A 16 -4.97 -1.81 -16.80
N GLY A 17 -6.19 -1.28 -16.68
CA GLY A 17 -7.42 -2.05 -16.55
C GLY A 17 -7.68 -2.60 -15.15
N LEU A 18 -7.02 -2.06 -14.12
CA LEU A 18 -7.17 -2.48 -12.72
C LEU A 18 -8.00 -1.43 -11.96
N SER A 19 -9.26 -1.76 -11.70
CA SER A 19 -10.14 -0.86 -10.95
C SER A 19 -9.61 -0.64 -9.53
N THR A 20 -9.49 0.62 -9.12
CA THR A 20 -8.79 0.99 -7.88
C THR A 20 -9.62 1.96 -7.04
N THR A 21 -9.91 1.56 -5.78
CA THR A 21 -10.53 2.43 -4.78
C THR A 21 -9.46 3.11 -3.92
N VAL A 22 -9.58 4.41 -3.69
CA VAL A 22 -8.76 5.15 -2.72
C VAL A 22 -9.62 5.61 -1.55
N ALA A 23 -9.24 5.21 -0.33
CA ALA A 23 -9.90 5.59 0.90
C ALA A 23 -8.98 6.48 1.76
N ASP A 24 -9.45 7.68 2.11
CA ASP A 24 -8.73 8.61 2.97
C ASP A 24 -8.98 8.29 4.46
N MET A 25 -8.11 7.45 5.03
CA MET A 25 -8.18 6.97 6.41
C MET A 25 -7.59 7.98 7.39
N ARG A 26 -8.22 9.16 7.53
CA ARG A 26 -7.72 10.29 8.33
C ARG A 26 -7.49 9.97 9.81
N PHE A 27 -8.14 8.94 10.33
CA PHE A 27 -8.02 8.50 11.72
C PHE A 27 -7.44 7.08 11.77
N ALA A 28 -6.23 6.94 12.32
CA ALA A 28 -5.67 5.63 12.66
C ALA A 28 -6.29 5.05 13.94
N LYS A 29 -6.96 5.89 14.74
CA LYS A 29 -7.74 5.50 15.92
C LYS A 29 -8.88 6.51 16.20
N PRO A 30 -10.12 6.06 16.43
CA PRO A 30 -10.59 4.69 16.18
C PRO A 30 -10.48 4.34 14.68
N LEU A 31 -10.30 3.05 14.36
CA LEU A 31 -10.36 2.58 12.97
C LEU A 31 -11.81 2.62 12.47
N ASP A 32 -11.98 2.97 11.20
CA ASP A 32 -13.26 2.82 10.51
C ASP A 32 -13.44 1.36 10.06
N HIS A 33 -13.88 0.52 11.01
CA HIS A 33 -14.05 -0.92 10.78
C HIS A 33 -15.03 -1.23 9.64
N ASP A 34 -16.08 -0.45 9.47
CA ASP A 34 -17.09 -0.70 8.44
C ASP A 34 -16.52 -0.45 7.05
N LEU A 35 -15.75 0.63 6.89
CA LEU A 35 -15.04 0.91 5.65
C LEU A 35 -13.99 -0.17 5.36
N ILE A 36 -13.14 -0.53 6.32
CA ILE A 36 -12.11 -1.56 6.10
C ILE A 36 -12.76 -2.90 5.75
N ARG A 37 -13.84 -3.31 6.46
CA ARG A 37 -14.60 -4.54 6.15
C ARG A 37 -15.11 -4.54 4.72
N LYS A 38 -15.73 -3.44 4.29
CA LYS A 38 -16.23 -3.28 2.92
C LYS A 38 -15.09 -3.43 1.91
N LEU A 39 -13.96 -2.74 2.12
CA LEU A 39 -12.83 -2.79 1.20
C LEU A 39 -12.21 -4.19 1.14
N ALA A 40 -12.04 -4.85 2.27
CA ALA A 40 -11.53 -6.22 2.37
C ALA A 40 -12.43 -7.23 1.64
N ALA A 41 -13.75 -7.04 1.67
CA ALA A 41 -14.71 -7.95 1.04
C ALA A 41 -14.84 -7.75 -0.49
N THR A 42 -14.52 -6.57 -1.01
CA THR A 42 -14.74 -6.24 -2.44
C THR A 42 -13.47 -6.13 -3.27
N HIS A 43 -12.29 -6.29 -2.67
CA HIS A 43 -11.01 -6.15 -3.37
C HIS A 43 -10.14 -7.39 -3.17
N GLU A 44 -9.36 -7.71 -4.19
CA GLU A 44 -8.35 -8.77 -4.14
C GLU A 44 -7.08 -8.33 -3.41
N VAL A 45 -6.76 -7.03 -3.47
CA VAL A 45 -5.59 -6.41 -2.85
C VAL A 45 -6.03 -5.21 -2.01
N LEU A 46 -5.52 -5.14 -0.78
CA LEU A 46 -5.64 -3.99 0.10
C LEU A 46 -4.25 -3.44 0.43
N VAL A 47 -4.00 -2.16 0.16
CA VAL A 47 -2.74 -1.49 0.48
C VAL A 47 -2.98 -0.38 1.48
N THR A 48 -2.34 -0.44 2.65
CA THR A 48 -2.28 0.69 3.58
C THR A 48 -1.03 1.50 3.32
N ILE A 49 -1.11 2.83 3.41
CA ILE A 49 0.03 3.73 3.21
C ILE A 49 0.11 4.70 4.38
N GLU A 50 1.28 4.80 5.00
CA GLU A 50 1.54 5.74 6.10
C GLU A 50 2.94 6.34 6.06
N GLU A 51 3.09 7.53 6.63
CA GLU A 51 4.37 8.22 6.83
C GLU A 51 4.91 7.92 8.25
N GLY A 52 4.70 6.69 8.72
CA GLY A 52 5.09 6.18 10.04
C GLY A 52 6.00 4.95 9.95
N ALA A 53 6.50 4.47 11.08
CA ALA A 53 7.38 3.30 11.16
C ALA A 53 6.59 1.98 11.32
N ALA A 54 7.30 0.86 11.41
CA ALA A 54 6.69 -0.43 11.75
C ALA A 54 5.92 -0.37 13.08
N GLY A 55 4.76 -1.02 13.12
CA GLY A 55 3.83 -0.97 14.27
C GLY A 55 2.78 0.14 14.20
N GLY A 56 2.76 0.95 13.14
CA GLY A 56 1.78 2.03 12.92
C GLY A 56 0.41 1.58 12.40
N PHE A 57 -0.22 2.44 11.59
CA PHE A 57 -1.56 2.25 11.03
C PHE A 57 -1.71 0.92 10.30
N GLY A 58 -0.76 0.54 9.45
CA GLY A 58 -0.82 -0.72 8.71
C GLY A 58 -0.81 -1.94 9.62
N ALA A 59 -0.05 -1.90 10.71
CA ALA A 59 -0.04 -2.99 11.69
C ALA A 59 -1.36 -3.08 12.47
N HIS A 60 -1.96 -1.94 12.80
CA HIS A 60 -3.28 -1.88 13.44
C HIS A 60 -4.38 -2.47 12.54
N VAL A 61 -4.37 -2.13 11.25
CA VAL A 61 -5.29 -2.71 10.26
C VAL A 61 -5.06 -4.21 10.09
N LEU A 62 -3.81 -4.67 9.98
CA LEU A 62 -3.48 -6.09 9.87
C LEU A 62 -3.95 -6.91 11.09
N THR A 63 -3.74 -6.37 12.29
CA THR A 63 -4.20 -7.02 13.54
C THR A 63 -5.72 -7.20 13.50
N TRP A 64 -6.44 -6.13 13.18
CA TRP A 64 -7.90 -6.17 13.12
C TRP A 64 -8.44 -7.09 12.01
N LEU A 65 -7.82 -7.08 10.82
CA LEU A 65 -8.18 -8.01 9.73
C LEU A 65 -7.98 -9.48 10.13
N SER A 66 -6.91 -9.76 10.88
CA SER A 66 -6.64 -11.10 11.41
C SER A 66 -7.64 -11.51 12.47
N ASP A 67 -7.97 -10.62 13.41
CA ASP A 67 -8.93 -10.90 14.49
C ASP A 67 -10.33 -11.22 13.94
N GLU A 68 -10.72 -10.58 12.82
CA GLU A 68 -12.01 -10.79 12.15
C GLU A 68 -11.98 -11.92 11.10
N GLY A 69 -10.83 -12.55 10.84
CA GLY A 69 -10.66 -13.59 9.81
C GLY A 69 -10.83 -13.08 8.36
N LEU A 70 -10.73 -11.77 8.13
CA LEU A 70 -10.97 -11.15 6.82
C LEU A 70 -9.84 -11.41 5.81
N SER A 71 -8.65 -11.79 6.28
CA SER A 71 -7.52 -12.19 5.43
C SER A 71 -7.58 -13.65 4.97
N ASP A 72 -8.44 -14.47 5.56
CA ASP A 72 -8.38 -15.94 5.42
C ASP A 72 -8.89 -16.41 4.05
N ALA A 73 -9.68 -15.58 3.37
CA ALA A 73 -10.27 -15.86 2.06
C ALA A 73 -9.36 -15.47 0.86
N GLY A 74 -8.06 -15.22 1.11
CA GLY A 74 -7.09 -14.90 0.05
C GLY A 74 -6.94 -13.42 -0.28
N LEU A 75 -7.46 -12.52 0.57
CA LEU A 75 -7.19 -11.09 0.50
C LEU A 75 -5.68 -10.85 0.64
N LYS A 76 -5.11 -10.14 -0.32
CA LYS A 76 -3.67 -9.81 -0.31
C LYS A 76 -3.49 -8.44 0.33
N VAL A 77 -2.88 -8.39 1.51
CA VAL A 77 -2.63 -7.13 2.22
C VAL A 77 -1.17 -6.71 2.06
N ARG A 78 -0.93 -5.42 1.79
CA ARG A 78 0.40 -4.79 1.83
C ARG A 78 0.35 -3.54 2.68
N THR A 79 1.42 -3.28 3.40
CA THR A 79 1.55 -2.08 4.23
C THR A 79 2.80 -1.32 3.80
N LEU A 80 2.61 -0.19 3.14
CA LEU A 80 3.67 0.74 2.78
C LEU A 80 3.84 1.75 3.91
N ARG A 81 5.07 1.81 4.43
CA ARG A 81 5.45 2.62 5.60
C ARG A 81 6.93 2.99 5.48
N LEU A 82 7.42 3.88 6.34
CA LEU A 82 8.85 4.20 6.37
C LEU A 82 9.67 2.95 6.76
N PRO A 83 10.84 2.74 6.15
CA PRO A 83 11.75 1.65 6.52
C PRO A 83 12.31 1.89 7.93
N ASP A 84 12.71 0.81 8.60
CA ASP A 84 13.28 0.85 9.96
C ASP A 84 14.77 1.23 9.92
N ILE A 85 15.04 2.43 9.40
CA ILE A 85 16.36 3.04 9.26
C ILE A 85 16.26 4.54 9.54
N PHE A 86 17.39 5.16 9.87
CA PHE A 86 17.47 6.62 9.89
C PHE A 86 17.42 7.17 8.47
N GLN A 87 16.55 8.16 8.25
CA GLN A 87 16.45 8.88 6.98
C GLN A 87 17.39 10.08 7.02
N ASP A 88 18.29 10.16 6.04
CA ASP A 88 19.16 11.31 5.86
C ASP A 88 18.36 12.55 5.46
N HIS A 89 18.88 13.73 5.80
CA HIS A 89 18.25 14.99 5.42
C HIS A 89 18.30 15.21 3.91
N ASP A 90 17.13 15.37 3.30
CA ASP A 90 17.01 15.70 1.88
C ASP A 90 15.65 16.38 1.63
N ASN A 91 15.36 16.67 0.36
CA ASN A 91 14.03 17.05 -0.09
C ASN A 91 13.01 15.94 0.28
N PRO A 92 11.87 16.29 0.93
CA PRO A 92 10.87 15.30 1.33
C PRO A 92 10.40 14.38 0.19
N ALA A 93 10.25 14.91 -1.04
CA ALA A 93 9.82 14.08 -2.17
C ALA A 93 10.84 12.98 -2.49
N LYS A 94 12.14 13.29 -2.36
CA LYS A 94 13.22 12.32 -2.57
C LYS A 94 13.28 11.30 -1.43
N GLN A 95 13.15 11.75 -0.18
CA GLN A 95 13.09 10.86 0.99
C GLN A 95 11.94 9.84 0.88
N TYR A 96 10.75 10.27 0.43
CA TYR A 96 9.61 9.35 0.26
C TYR A 96 9.77 8.40 -0.93
N ALA A 97 10.37 8.85 -2.04
CA ALA A 97 10.69 7.98 -3.16
C ALA A 97 11.70 6.90 -2.74
N GLU A 98 12.75 7.28 -2.01
CA GLU A 98 13.75 6.34 -1.45
C GLU A 98 13.12 5.37 -0.44
N ALA A 99 12.14 5.82 0.34
CA ALA A 99 11.37 4.97 1.25
C ALA A 99 10.33 4.07 0.56
N GLY A 100 10.11 4.20 -0.75
CA GLY A 100 9.07 3.45 -1.47
C GLY A 100 7.63 3.89 -1.12
N LEU A 101 7.44 5.18 -0.84
CA LEU A 101 6.14 5.78 -0.48
C LEU A 101 5.58 6.71 -1.57
N ASP A 102 6.11 6.64 -2.79
CA ASP A 102 5.63 7.39 -3.94
C ASP A 102 4.64 6.59 -4.82
N ALA A 103 4.07 7.24 -5.83
CA ALA A 103 3.08 6.60 -6.70
C ALA A 103 3.63 5.36 -7.44
N PRO A 104 4.84 5.38 -8.03
CA PRO A 104 5.46 4.20 -8.62
C PRO A 104 5.58 3.02 -7.64
N ALA A 105 6.00 3.26 -6.40
CA ALA A 105 6.12 2.20 -5.40
C ALA A 105 4.75 1.61 -5.01
N ILE A 106 3.70 2.44 -4.92
CA ILE A 106 2.32 1.96 -4.68
C ILE A 106 1.86 1.06 -5.81
N VAL A 107 2.06 1.47 -7.07
CA VAL A 107 1.72 0.67 -8.26
C VAL A 107 2.48 -0.67 -8.24
N ALA A 108 3.79 -0.63 -7.98
CA ALA A 108 4.62 -1.83 -7.91
C ALA A 108 4.11 -2.82 -6.85
N ALA A 109 3.78 -2.33 -5.64
CA ALA A 109 3.26 -3.16 -4.56
C ALA A 109 1.93 -3.85 -4.93
N VAL A 110 1.03 -3.15 -5.65
CA VAL A 110 -0.23 -3.71 -6.14
C VAL A 110 0.01 -4.76 -7.21
N LEU A 111 0.83 -4.48 -8.21
CA LEU A 111 1.13 -5.40 -9.31
C LEU A 111 1.83 -6.67 -8.81
N GLU A 112 2.78 -6.53 -7.88
CA GLU A 112 3.45 -7.65 -7.23
C GLU A 112 2.44 -8.52 -6.45
N ALA A 113 1.55 -7.89 -5.68
CA ALA A 113 0.50 -8.61 -4.95
C ALA A 113 -0.40 -9.40 -5.90
N LEU A 114 -0.85 -8.79 -7.01
CA LEU A 114 -1.66 -9.45 -8.03
C LEU A 114 -0.91 -10.55 -8.79
N ARG A 115 0.42 -10.66 -8.65
CA ARG A 115 1.28 -11.44 -9.56
C ARG A 115 0.97 -11.09 -11.01
N HIS A 116 0.69 -9.82 -11.26
CA HIS A 116 0.32 -9.35 -12.57
C HIS A 116 1.56 -9.46 -13.46
N ASN A 117 1.59 -10.47 -14.33
CA ASN A 117 2.72 -10.76 -15.20
C ASN A 117 3.01 -9.55 -16.09
N SER A 118 3.97 -8.74 -15.67
CA SER A 118 4.77 -7.96 -16.61
C SER A 118 5.67 -8.97 -17.31
N VAL A 119 5.20 -9.57 -18.40
CA VAL A 119 6.11 -10.28 -19.31
C VAL A 119 7.14 -9.26 -19.79
N GLY A 120 8.32 -9.29 -19.17
CA GLY A 120 9.52 -8.53 -19.55
C GLY A 120 9.81 -7.30 -18.70
N VAL A 121 10.54 -7.47 -17.60
CA VAL A 121 11.84 -6.81 -17.36
C VAL A 121 12.64 -7.72 -16.41
N VAL A 122 13.58 -8.48 -16.95
CA VAL A 122 14.68 -9.04 -16.16
C VAL A 122 15.74 -7.95 -16.09
N THR A 123 15.82 -7.19 -15.00
CA THR A 123 17.03 -6.44 -14.65
C THR A 123 17.91 -7.38 -13.84
N GLY A 124 18.99 -7.83 -14.47
CA GLY A 124 19.96 -8.73 -13.84
C GLY A 124 20.55 -8.09 -12.58
N ALA A 125 20.40 -8.78 -11.45
CA ALA A 125 21.26 -8.56 -10.31
C ALA A 125 22.62 -9.19 -10.62
N ARG A 126 23.63 -8.35 -10.78
CA ARG A 126 25.04 -8.74 -10.62
C ARG A 126 25.31 -8.98 -9.13
N ALA A 127 26.31 -9.83 -8.91
CA ALA A 127 26.79 -10.40 -7.65
C ALA A 127 26.89 -9.42 -6.47
#